data_AF-A0A2R5FQZ5-F1
#
_entry.id   AF-A0A2R5FQZ5-F1
#
_cell.length_a   1.000
_cell.length_b   1.000
_cell.length_c   1.000
_cell.angle_alpha   90.00
_cell.angle_beta   90.00
_cell.angle_gamma   90.00
#
_symmetry.space_group_name_H-M   'P 1'
#
loop_
_entity.id
_entity.type
_entity.pdbx_description
1 polymer ?
#
loop_
_entity_poly.entity_id
_entity_poly.type
_entity_poly.pdbx_seq_one_letter_code
_entity_poly.pdbx_strand_id
1 'polypeptide(L)'
;MPLEVTDIQTLKSYIDGVMERADHHAGGVNEISLALAGAIVWRKDNEPIKVMVRDGETKNVLWVKINHTPYAFSYNHTTGEIELRERSIRGKILHTFSNKTPVSQVKQIFESL
;
A
#
# COMPACT_ATOMS: atom_id res chain seq x y z
N MET A 1 3.50 -13.71 -12.17
CA MET A 1 4.30 -13.84 -10.93
C MET A 1 4.23 -12.52 -10.18
N PRO A 2 4.29 -12.49 -8.83
CA PRO A 2 4.44 -11.23 -8.11
C PRO A 2 5.70 -10.50 -8.57
N LEU A 3 5.61 -9.17 -8.70
CA LEU A 3 6.80 -8.33 -8.70
C LEU A 3 7.32 -8.27 -7.26
N GLU A 4 8.55 -8.70 -7.03
CA GLU A 4 9.22 -8.54 -5.73
C GLU A 4 10.05 -7.26 -5.74
N VAL A 5 9.87 -6.42 -4.73
CA VAL A 5 10.63 -5.17 -4.57
C VAL A 5 11.85 -5.45 -3.71
N THR A 6 12.98 -5.72 -4.37
CA THR A 6 14.25 -6.12 -3.75
C THR A 6 15.30 -5.02 -3.67
N ASP A 7 15.08 -3.91 -4.38
CA ASP A 7 16.00 -2.78 -4.44
C ASP A 7 15.26 -1.44 -4.52
N ILE A 8 16.01 -0.36 -4.28
CA ILE A 8 15.47 1.01 -4.26
C ILE A 8 14.95 1.42 -5.63
N GLN A 9 15.57 0.95 -6.72
CA GLN A 9 15.16 1.31 -8.07
C GLN A 9 13.77 0.74 -8.39
N THR A 10 13.53 -0.51 -8.05
CA THR A 10 12.24 -1.19 -8.18
C THR A 10 11.18 -0.54 -7.31
N LEU A 11 11.54 -0.14 -6.07
CA LEU A 11 10.63 0.60 -5.19
C LEU A 11 10.24 1.95 -5.81
N LYS A 12 11.22 2.69 -6.32
CA LYS A 12 10.99 3.98 -6.99
C LYS A 12 10.06 3.81 -8.19
N SER A 13 10.36 2.87 -9.09
CA SER A 13 9.50 2.61 -10.26
C SER A 13 8.07 2.21 -9.87
N TYR A 14 7.92 1.46 -8.78
CA TYR A 14 6.59 1.16 -8.26
C TYR A 14 5.87 2.40 -7.73
N ILE A 15 6.55 3.26 -6.96
CA ILE A 15 5.99 4.52 -6.46
C ILE A 15 5.61 5.44 -7.62
N ASP A 16 6.47 5.59 -8.63
CA ASP A 16 6.20 6.40 -9.83
C ASP A 16 4.86 5.95 -10.47
N GLY A 17 4.66 4.64 -10.67
CA GLY A 17 3.42 4.11 -11.23
C GLY A 17 2.21 4.20 -10.30
N VAL A 18 2.39 4.25 -8.98
CA VAL A 18 1.29 4.58 -8.04
C VAL A 18 0.90 6.04 -8.18
N MET A 19 1.87 6.96 -8.23
CA MET A 19 1.62 8.40 -8.35
C MET A 19 0.95 8.75 -9.68
N GLU A 20 1.42 8.19 -10.79
CA GLU A 20 0.81 8.42 -12.12
C GLU A 20 -0.67 7.99 -12.16
N ARG A 21 -1.01 6.84 -11.57
CA ARG A 21 -2.41 6.39 -11.49
C ARG A 21 -3.25 7.22 -10.53
N ALA A 22 -2.65 7.67 -9.43
CA ALA A 22 -3.31 8.53 -8.47
C ALA A 22 -3.68 9.88 -9.10
N ASP A 23 -2.77 10.50 -9.84
CA ASP A 23 -3.02 11.78 -10.50
C ASP A 23 -4.10 11.69 -11.60
N HIS A 24 -4.22 10.54 -12.28
CA HIS A 24 -5.24 10.35 -13.31
C HIS A 24 -6.63 9.92 -12.78
N HIS A 25 -6.68 9.03 -11.78
CA HIS A 25 -7.91 8.31 -11.42
C HIS A 25 -8.18 8.19 -9.91
N ALA A 26 -7.26 8.62 -9.05
CA ALA A 26 -7.31 8.39 -7.62
C ALA A 26 -6.70 9.55 -6.81
N GLY A 27 -7.04 10.79 -7.18
CA GLY A 27 -6.43 12.00 -6.61
C GLY A 27 -6.64 12.17 -5.11
N GLY A 28 -7.61 11.45 -4.52
CA GLY A 28 -7.83 11.43 -3.08
C GLY A 28 -6.81 10.63 -2.26
N VAL A 29 -5.83 9.96 -2.90
CA VAL A 29 -4.81 9.15 -2.22
C VAL A 29 -3.36 9.42 -2.67
N ASN A 30 -3.11 10.39 -3.54
CA ASN A 30 -1.75 10.66 -4.04
C ASN A 30 -0.79 11.10 -2.92
N GLU A 31 -1.20 12.04 -2.05
CA GLU A 31 -0.39 12.53 -0.94
C GLU A 31 -0.15 11.44 0.12
N ILE A 32 -1.23 10.75 0.53
CA ILE A 32 -1.11 9.72 1.57
C ILE A 32 -0.27 8.52 1.12
N SER A 33 -0.19 8.26 -0.19
CA SER A 33 0.63 7.19 -0.75
C SER A 33 2.12 7.36 -0.44
N LEU A 34 2.62 8.59 -0.39
CA LEU A 34 4.01 8.87 -0.01
C LEU A 34 4.26 8.55 1.47
N ALA A 35 3.33 8.93 2.35
CA ALA A 35 3.41 8.61 3.78
C ALA A 35 3.34 7.09 4.01
N LEU A 36 2.44 6.39 3.31
CA LEU A 36 2.32 4.94 3.36
C LEU A 36 3.59 4.25 2.85
N ALA A 37 4.18 4.71 1.75
CA ALA A 37 5.44 4.15 1.24
C ALA A 37 6.55 4.23 2.29
N GLY A 38 6.72 5.39 2.94
CA GLY A 38 7.69 5.56 4.04
C GLY A 38 7.39 4.65 5.23
N ALA A 39 6.12 4.56 5.65
CA ALA A 39 5.72 3.74 6.79
C ALA A 39 5.90 2.22 6.53
N ILE A 40 5.61 1.76 5.31
CA ILE A 40 5.83 0.38 4.87
C ILE A 40 7.32 0.03 4.89
N VAL A 41 8.17 0.89 4.33
CA VAL A 41 9.63 0.68 4.34
C VAL A 41 10.19 0.70 5.77
N TRP A 42 9.67 1.57 6.63
CA TRP A 42 10.08 1.65 8.03
C TRP A 42 9.77 0.37 8.82
N ARG A 43 8.61 -0.24 8.56
CA ARG A 43 8.08 -1.30 9.44
C ARG A 43 8.12 -2.71 8.87
N LYS A 44 8.45 -2.89 7.60
CA LYS A 44 8.55 -4.22 7.01
C LYS A 44 9.58 -5.10 7.73
N ASP A 45 9.28 -6.40 7.79
CA ASP A 45 10.25 -7.45 8.12
C ASP A 45 11.30 -7.56 7.01
N ASN A 46 12.20 -8.55 7.06
CA ASN A 46 13.26 -8.71 6.04
C ASN A 46 12.73 -9.17 4.67
N GLU A 47 11.56 -9.80 4.61
CA GLU A 47 10.96 -10.29 3.37
C GLU A 47 10.67 -9.14 2.38
N PRO A 48 10.80 -9.38 1.06
CA PRO A 48 10.52 -8.35 0.06
C PRO A 48 9.03 -7.98 0.06
N ILE A 49 8.75 -6.72 -0.29
CA ILE A 49 7.39 -6.29 -0.64
C ILE A 49 7.01 -7.02 -1.93
N LYS A 50 5.78 -7.54 -2.01
CA LYS A 50 5.28 -8.23 -3.20
C LYS A 50 4.10 -7.49 -3.79
N VAL A 51 4.19 -7.15 -5.06
CA VAL A 51 3.10 -6.51 -5.79
C VAL A 51 2.47 -7.54 -6.70
N MET A 52 1.21 -7.86 -6.42
CA MET A 52 0.40 -8.74 -7.25
C MET A 52 -0.31 -7.91 -8.30
N VAL A 53 0.00 -8.18 -9.57
CA VAL A 53 -0.75 -7.67 -10.72
C VAL A 53 -1.58 -8.83 -11.27
N ARG A 54 -2.87 -8.59 -11.52
CA ARG A 54 -3.72 -9.48 -12.33
C ARG A 54 -3.96 -8.78 -13.66
N ASP A 55 -3.96 -9.52 -14.77
CA ASP A 55 -4.14 -8.98 -16.13
C ASP A 55 -5.31 -7.98 -16.20
N GLY A 56 -5.01 -6.76 -16.67
CA GLY A 56 -5.95 -5.64 -16.74
C GLY A 56 -5.82 -4.66 -15.57
N GLU A 57 -5.87 -3.36 -15.89
CA GLU A 57 -5.31 -2.21 -15.16
C GLU A 57 -5.69 -1.99 -13.68
N THR A 58 -6.54 -2.80 -13.05
CA THR A 58 -7.25 -2.34 -11.84
C THR A 58 -7.42 -3.37 -10.74
N LYS A 59 -6.39 -4.14 -10.36
CA LYS A 59 -6.31 -4.80 -9.03
C LYS A 59 -4.87 -4.99 -8.52
N ASN A 60 -4.05 -3.92 -8.50
CA ASN A 60 -2.76 -4.00 -7.82
C ASN A 60 -2.97 -4.19 -6.32
N VAL A 61 -2.38 -5.25 -5.78
CA VAL A 61 -2.34 -5.48 -4.34
C VAL A 61 -0.88 -5.53 -3.91
N LEU A 62 -0.51 -4.62 -3.02
CA LEU A 62 0.79 -4.63 -2.36
C LEU A 62 0.69 -5.49 -1.10
N TRP A 63 1.62 -6.42 -0.96
CA TRP A 63 1.79 -7.27 0.20
C TRP A 63 3.10 -6.94 0.91
N VAL A 64 3.02 -6.83 2.23
CA VAL A 64 4.18 -6.64 3.11
C VAL A 64 3.99 -7.46 4.37
N LYS A 65 5.08 -7.95 4.96
CA LYS A 65 5.06 -8.59 6.28
C LYS A 65 5.59 -7.61 7.31
N ILE A 66 4.86 -7.42 8.41
CA ILE A 66 5.23 -6.57 9.54
C ILE A 66 5.00 -7.40 10.79
N ASN A 67 6.02 -7.54 11.64
CA ASN A 67 5.97 -8.34 12.86
C ASN A 67 5.41 -9.76 12.61
N HIS A 68 5.95 -10.41 11.58
CA HIS A 68 5.57 -11.71 11.06
C HIS A 68 4.13 -11.84 10.50
N THR A 69 3.36 -10.76 10.50
CA THR A 69 1.97 -10.75 10.02
C THR A 69 1.91 -10.19 8.59
N PRO A 70 1.32 -10.91 7.62
CA PRO A 70 1.16 -10.41 6.27
C PRO A 70 0.00 -9.43 6.18
N TYR A 71 0.24 -8.28 5.55
CA TYR A 71 -0.71 -7.22 5.31
C TYR A 71 -0.85 -6.95 3.81
N ALA A 72 -2.09 -6.69 3.38
CA ALA A 72 -2.44 -6.34 2.02
C ALA A 72 -2.95 -4.90 1.95
N PHE A 73 -2.39 -4.13 1.02
CA PHE A 73 -2.82 -2.79 0.65
C PHE A 73 -3.44 -2.82 -0.74
N SER A 74 -4.64 -2.27 -0.89
CA SER A 74 -5.35 -2.18 -2.17
C SER A 74 -6.20 -0.93 -2.24
N TYR A 75 -6.27 -0.32 -3.42
CA TYR A 75 -7.17 0.80 -3.67
C TYR A 75 -8.61 0.30 -3.90
N ASN A 76 -9.57 0.93 -3.22
CA ASN A 76 -10.99 0.68 -3.41
C ASN A 76 -11.59 1.76 -4.33
N HIS A 77 -11.96 1.36 -5.54
CA HIS A 77 -12.54 2.26 -6.55
C HIS A 77 -13.94 2.79 -6.20
N THR A 78 -14.64 2.17 -5.26
CA THR A 78 -15.97 2.62 -4.80
C THR A 78 -15.85 3.73 -3.75
N THR A 79 -14.91 3.60 -2.80
CA THR A 79 -14.74 4.58 -1.72
C THR A 79 -13.68 5.64 -2.03
N GLY A 80 -12.76 5.35 -2.95
CA GLY A 80 -11.63 6.22 -3.28
C GLY A 80 -10.53 6.20 -2.22
N GLU A 81 -10.40 5.12 -1.45
CA GLU A 81 -9.45 5.00 -0.35
C GLU A 81 -8.51 3.79 -0.53
N ILE A 82 -7.34 3.83 0.10
CA ILE A 82 -6.47 2.66 0.23
C ILE A 82 -6.91 1.88 1.46
N GLU A 83 -7.22 0.60 1.30
CA GLU A 83 -7.58 -0.32 2.38
C GLU A 83 -6.35 -1.09 2.85
N LEU A 84 -6.24 -1.27 4.18
CA LEU A 84 -5.30 -2.19 4.82
C LEU A 84 -6.05 -3.39 5.40
N ARG A 85 -5.59 -4.59 5.06
CA ARG A 85 -6.18 -5.86 5.49
C ARG A 85 -5.10 -6.80 6.01
N GLU A 86 -5.44 -7.60 7.00
CA GLU A 86 -4.57 -8.65 7.52
C GLU A 86 -4.81 -9.98 6.81
N ARG A 87 -3.75 -10.67 6.40
CA ARG A 87 -3.71 -12.05 5.88
C ARG A 87 -4.54 -12.35 4.62
N SER A 88 -5.37 -11.44 4.14
CA SER A 88 -6.28 -11.68 3.02
C SER A 88 -6.69 -10.39 2.31
N ILE A 89 -6.91 -10.48 0.99
CA ILE A 89 -7.53 -9.41 0.19
C ILE A 89 -9.07 -9.36 0.31
N ARG A 90 -9.68 -10.39 0.91
CA ARG A 90 -11.15 -10.50 1.11
C ARG A 90 -11.56 -10.42 2.58
N GLY A 91 -10.59 -10.23 3.49
CA GLY A 91 -10.82 -10.22 4.93
C GLY A 91 -11.56 -8.97 5.42
N LYS A 92 -11.50 -8.70 6.72
CA LYS A 92 -11.97 -7.44 7.31
C LYS A 92 -11.01 -6.30 6.94
N ILE A 93 -11.54 -5.09 6.72
CA ILE A 93 -10.73 -3.87 6.60
C ILE A 93 -10.28 -3.50 8.02
N LEU A 94 -8.98 -3.37 8.24
CA LEU A 94 -8.45 -2.86 9.50
C LEU A 94 -8.48 -1.34 9.52
N HIS A 95 -7.97 -0.72 8.45
CA HIS A 95 -7.89 0.73 8.29
C HIS A 95 -8.12 1.11 6.83
N THR A 96 -8.58 2.35 6.62
CA THR A 96 -8.58 3.00 5.31
C THR A 96 -7.78 4.30 5.36
N PHE A 97 -7.22 4.69 4.22
CA PHE A 97 -6.34 5.84 4.09
C PHE A 97 -6.75 6.69 2.89
N SER A 98 -6.76 8.00 3.09
CA SER A 98 -6.90 9.02 2.06
C SER A 98 -6.02 10.22 2.39
N ASN A 99 -5.97 11.23 1.52
CA ASN A 99 -5.29 12.50 1.79
C ASN A 99 -5.87 13.24 3.01
N LYS A 100 -7.05 12.85 3.50
CA LYS A 100 -7.61 13.37 4.75
C LYS A 100 -7.04 12.70 6.00
N THR A 101 -6.34 11.58 5.86
CA THR A 101 -5.75 10.86 6.99
C THR A 101 -4.52 11.62 7.50
N PRO A 102 -4.49 12.05 8.77
CA PRO A 102 -3.31 12.70 9.33
C PRO A 102 -2.10 11.76 9.31
N VAL A 103 -0.92 12.27 8.94
CA VAL A 103 0.33 11.49 8.94
C VAL A 103 0.68 10.98 10.35
N SER A 104 0.29 11.71 11.39
CA SER A 104 0.39 11.24 12.78
C SER A 104 -0.41 9.96 13.04
N GLN A 105 -1.60 9.84 12.44
CA GLN A 105 -2.43 8.64 12.52
C GLN A 105 -1.79 7.48 11.75
N VAL A 106 -1.18 7.73 10.58
CA VAL A 106 -0.42 6.71 9.83
C VAL A 106 0.69 6.14 10.71
N LYS A 107 1.49 7.01 11.35
CA LYS A 107 2.56 6.59 12.26
C LYS A 107 2.02 5.72 13.41
N GLN A 108 0.96 6.17 14.09
CA GLN A 108 0.35 5.45 15.21
C GLN A 108 -0.20 4.08 14.79
N ILE A 109 -0.89 4.00 13.65
CA ILE A 109 -1.40 2.73 13.12
C ILE A 109 -0.23 1.78 12.91
N PHE A 110 0.80 2.22 12.18
CA PHE A 110 1.97 1.38 11.91
C PHE A 110 2.68 0.95 13.19
N GLU A 111 2.87 1.83 14.18
CA GLU A 111 3.39 1.52 15.53
C GLU A 111 2.66 0.37 16.22
N SER A 112 1.37 0.18 15.96
CA SER A 112 0.55 -0.89 16.52
C SER A 112 0.49 -2.19 15.71
N LEU A 113 1.05 -2.20 14.48
CA LEU A 113 1.16 -3.40 13.64
C LEU A 113 2.37 -4.27 14.05
#